data_AF-A0A4Y7PE73-F1
#
_entry.id   AF-A0A4Y7PE73-F1
#
_cell.length_a   1.000
_cell.length_b   1.000
_cell.length_c   1.000
_cell.angle_alpha   90.00
_cell.angle_beta   90.00
_cell.angle_gamma   90.00
#
_symmetry.space_group_name_H-M   'P 1'
#
loop_
_entity.id
_entity.type
_entity.pdbx_description
1 polymer ?
#
loop_
_entity_poly.entity_id
_entity_poly.type
_entity_poly.pdbx_seq_one_letter_code
_entity_poly.pdbx_strand_id
1 'polypeptide(L)'
;LVYEFTDSELMIEILKTAPESWSRLLDTRTFTTFVDFQEAVSWHEHILTRDPSDPGNNFEQRLRAVEANVPRTRATANLVGSSSSIGKPKFPKDDSNVSNGKTPEQKGARPCRHCGSSKHWDPECKYATKGAKFRAKANLAATYTEEDIQADLEYEALYY
;
A
#
# COMPACT_ATOMS: atom_id res chain seq x y z
N LEU A 1 -33.25 2.17 53.76
CA LEU A 1 -32.80 3.29 52.92
C LEU A 1 -33.29 3.01 51.51
N VAL A 2 -34.19 3.83 50.98
CA VAL A 2 -34.49 3.83 49.54
C VAL A 2 -33.49 4.83 48.95
N TYR A 3 -32.50 4.33 48.23
CA TYR A 3 -31.50 5.17 47.59
C TYR A 3 -32.14 5.74 46.32
N GLU A 4 -32.43 7.05 46.30
CA GLU A 4 -32.88 7.75 45.10
C GLU A 4 -31.65 8.09 44.26
N PHE A 5 -31.23 7.16 43.40
CA PHE A 5 -30.25 7.46 42.37
C PHE A 5 -30.92 8.21 41.24
N THR A 6 -30.29 9.29 40.77
CA THR A 6 -30.66 9.91 39.50
C THR A 6 -30.31 8.97 38.34
N ASP A 7 -31.00 9.08 37.20
CA ASP A 7 -30.78 8.23 36.02
C ASP A 7 -29.30 8.20 35.60
N SER A 8 -28.61 9.34 35.65
CA SER A 8 -27.20 9.46 35.31
C SER A 8 -26.30 8.74 36.31
N GLU A 9 -26.58 8.83 37.61
CA GLU A 9 -25.85 8.09 38.65
C GLU A 9 -26.07 6.59 38.51
N LEU A 10 -27.29 6.17 38.16
CA LEU A 10 -27.63 4.77 37.94
C LEU A 10 -26.89 4.18 36.72
N MET A 11 -26.81 4.93 35.61
CA MET A 11 -26.00 4.54 34.45
C MET A 11 -24.51 4.42 34.79
N ILE A 12 -23.97 5.39 35.53
CA ILE A 12 -22.57 5.39 35.96
C ILE A 12 -22.28 4.18 36.84
N GLU A 13 -23.19 3.86 37.77
CA GLU A 13 -23.01 2.72 38.67
C GLU A 13 -23.04 1.39 37.90
N ILE A 14 -23.93 1.25 36.91
CA ILE A 14 -23.95 0.08 36.02
C ILE A 14 -22.62 -0.04 35.26
N LEU A 15 -22.14 1.05 34.65
CA LEU A 15 -20.88 1.02 33.89
C LEU A 15 -19.65 0.74 34.74
N LYS A 16 -19.65 1.09 36.03
CA LYS A 16 -18.56 0.70 36.95
C LYS A 16 -18.50 -0.82 37.16
N THR A 17 -19.64 -1.49 37.12
CA THR A 17 -19.72 -2.96 37.28
C THR A 17 -19.55 -3.71 35.96
N ALA A 18 -19.75 -3.03 34.84
CA ALA A 18 -19.60 -3.58 33.50
C ALA A 18 -18.11 -3.69 33.08
N PRO A 19 -17.80 -4.52 32.07
CA PRO A 19 -16.47 -4.56 31.47
C PRO A 19 -16.02 -3.19 30.93
N GLU A 20 -14.72 -2.89 30.98
CA GLU A 20 -14.15 -1.61 30.50
C GLU A 20 -14.48 -1.35 29.01
N SER A 21 -14.70 -2.40 28.21
CA SER A 21 -15.12 -2.25 26.82
C SER A 21 -16.46 -1.53 26.65
N TRP A 22 -17.35 -1.58 27.65
CA TRP A 22 -18.66 -0.93 27.60
C TRP A 22 -18.54 0.59 27.70
N SER A 23 -17.65 1.11 28.55
CA SER A 23 -17.45 2.57 28.71
C SER A 23 -16.82 3.22 27.48
N ARG A 24 -16.20 2.44 26.60
CA ARG A 24 -15.69 2.90 25.29
C ARG A 24 -16.78 3.05 24.25
N LEU A 25 -17.89 2.32 24.38
CA LEU A 25 -18.98 2.25 23.41
C LEU A 25 -20.20 3.05 23.85
N LEU A 26 -20.43 3.16 25.16
CA LEU A 26 -21.56 3.86 25.75
C LEU A 26 -21.06 5.09 26.50
N ASP A 27 -21.28 6.27 25.94
CA ASP A 27 -21.02 7.54 26.63
C ASP A 27 -22.28 7.96 27.42
N THR A 28 -22.20 7.97 28.74
CA THR A 28 -23.35 8.35 29.60
C THR A 28 -23.78 9.80 29.41
N ARG A 29 -22.93 10.65 28.82
CA ARG A 29 -23.26 12.04 28.52
C ARG A 29 -24.23 12.17 27.34
N THR A 30 -24.34 11.14 26.50
CA THR A 30 -25.24 11.15 25.34
C THR A 30 -26.66 10.70 25.68
N PHE A 31 -26.87 10.11 26.85
CA PHE A 31 -28.18 9.60 27.25
C PHE A 31 -28.84 10.52 28.27
N THR A 32 -30.03 11.01 27.93
CA THR A 32 -30.81 11.92 28.79
C THR A 32 -31.64 11.19 29.82
N THR A 33 -32.12 9.99 29.49
CA THR A 33 -32.94 9.17 30.36
C THR A 33 -32.37 7.76 30.46
N PHE A 34 -32.70 7.06 31.55
CA PHE A 34 -32.30 5.66 31.72
C PHE A 34 -32.83 4.76 30.60
N VAL A 35 -33.99 5.09 30.04
CA VAL A 35 -34.59 4.35 28.92
C VAL A 35 -33.72 4.43 27.66
N ASP A 36 -33.19 5.62 27.33
CA ASP A 36 -32.31 5.81 26.18
C ASP A 36 -31.03 4.95 26.30
N PHE A 37 -30.50 4.86 27.52
CA PHE A 37 -29.36 4.01 27.82
C PHE A 37 -29.69 2.53 27.65
N GLN A 38 -30.87 2.07 28.11
CA GLN A 38 -31.31 0.69 27.93
C GLN A 38 -31.50 0.33 26.45
N GLU A 39 -32.06 1.23 25.64
CA GLU A 39 -32.19 1.04 24.20
C GLU A 39 -30.81 0.95 23.52
N ALA A 40 -29.87 1.80 23.93
CA ALA A 40 -28.51 1.76 23.41
C ALA A 40 -27.78 0.46 23.79
N VAL A 41 -27.95 -0.04 25.03
CA VAL A 41 -27.40 -1.33 25.46
C VAL A 41 -28.00 -2.48 24.64
N SER A 42 -29.32 -2.48 24.44
CA SER A 42 -30.01 -3.49 23.63
C SER A 42 -29.52 -3.48 22.19
N TRP A 43 -29.41 -2.30 21.57
CA TRP A 43 -28.93 -2.17 20.19
C TRP A 43 -27.50 -2.70 20.02
N HIS A 44 -26.63 -2.43 20.99
CA HIS A 44 -25.23 -2.82 20.94
C HIS A 44 -24.94 -4.16 21.65
N GLU A 45 -25.96 -4.92 22.05
CA GLU A 45 -25.80 -6.16 22.83
C GLU A 45 -24.76 -7.09 22.20
N HIS A 46 -24.86 -7.35 20.90
CA HIS A 46 -23.94 -8.20 20.14
C HIS A 46 -22.47 -7.76 20.16
N ILE A 47 -22.19 -6.47 20.41
CA ILE A 47 -20.83 -5.91 20.54
C ILE A 47 -20.42 -5.92 22.01
N LEU A 48 -21.35 -5.59 22.90
CA LEU A 48 -21.13 -5.49 24.34
C LEU A 48 -20.88 -6.86 25.00
N THR A 49 -21.53 -7.91 24.52
CA THR A 49 -21.34 -9.29 25.01
C THR A 49 -20.16 -10.01 24.35
N ARG A 50 -19.53 -9.38 23.36
CA ARG A 50 -18.38 -9.98 22.68
C ARG A 50 -17.15 -9.88 23.58
N ASP A 51 -16.49 -11.01 23.79
CA ASP A 51 -15.25 -11.04 24.55
C ASP A 51 -14.17 -10.28 23.76
N PRO A 52 -13.58 -9.19 24.30
CA PRO A 52 -12.48 -8.48 23.64
C PRO A 52 -11.22 -9.33 23.48
N SER A 53 -11.14 -10.46 24.19
CA SER A 53 -10.07 -11.46 24.08
C SER A 53 -10.42 -12.58 23.09
N ASP A 54 -11.64 -12.64 22.54
CA ASP A 54 -11.98 -13.57 21.48
C ASP A 54 -11.33 -13.11 20.16
N PRO A 55 -10.29 -13.81 19.67
CA PRO A 55 -9.60 -13.46 18.43
C PRO A 55 -10.48 -13.68 17.18
N GLY A 56 -11.70 -14.18 17.36
CA GLY A 56 -12.64 -14.54 16.32
C GLY A 56 -12.97 -13.41 15.36
N ASN A 57 -12.43 -13.54 14.15
CA ASN A 57 -13.09 -13.25 12.87
C ASN A 57 -13.04 -11.86 12.26
N ASN A 58 -12.02 -11.03 12.50
CA ASN A 58 -11.80 -9.97 11.50
C ASN A 58 -10.36 -9.53 11.33
N PHE A 59 -9.54 -9.41 12.36
CA PHE A 59 -8.22 -8.79 12.15
C PHE A 59 -7.24 -9.74 11.42
N GLU A 60 -6.99 -10.94 11.95
CA GLU A 60 -6.12 -11.90 11.28
C GLU A 60 -6.68 -12.38 9.94
N GLN A 61 -8.00 -12.54 9.84
CA GLN A 61 -8.65 -12.97 8.61
C GLN A 61 -8.61 -11.85 7.55
N ARG A 62 -8.74 -10.57 7.94
CA ARG A 62 -8.51 -9.43 7.05
C ARG A 62 -7.04 -9.26 6.72
N LEU A 63 -6.12 -9.52 7.65
CA LEU A 63 -4.67 -9.54 7.36
C LEU A 63 -4.35 -10.63 6.35
N ARG A 64 -4.81 -11.86 6.55
CA ARG A 64 -4.63 -12.93 5.57
C ARG A 64 -5.33 -12.66 4.26
N ALA A 65 -6.51 -12.03 4.26
CA ALA A 65 -7.20 -11.64 3.03
C ALA A 65 -6.46 -10.51 2.31
N VAL A 66 -5.84 -9.58 3.04
CA VAL A 66 -4.97 -8.54 2.48
C VAL A 66 -3.70 -9.18 1.94
N GLU A 67 -3.00 -10.03 2.69
CA GLU A 67 -1.82 -10.78 2.26
C GLU A 67 -2.11 -11.72 1.07
N ALA A 68 -3.31 -12.30 1.00
CA ALA A 68 -3.74 -13.12 -0.13
C ALA A 68 -4.11 -12.29 -1.37
N ASN A 69 -4.52 -11.03 -1.18
CA ASN A 69 -4.84 -10.08 -2.26
C ASN A 69 -3.66 -9.15 -2.62
N VAL A 70 -2.56 -9.17 -1.89
CA VAL A 70 -1.29 -8.65 -2.40
C VAL A 70 -0.93 -9.55 -3.59
N PRO A 71 -0.82 -9.01 -4.81
CA PRO A 71 -0.33 -9.79 -5.93
C PRO A 71 0.98 -10.41 -5.47
N ARG A 72 1.05 -11.75 -5.42
CA ARG A 72 2.35 -12.43 -5.32
C ARG A 72 3.07 -12.06 -6.61
N THR A 73 3.78 -10.94 -6.60
CA THR A 73 4.77 -10.63 -7.60
C THR A 73 5.73 -11.80 -7.51
N ARG A 74 5.60 -12.71 -8.48
CA ARG A 74 6.62 -13.72 -8.70
C ARG A 74 7.90 -12.93 -8.77
N ALA A 75 8.86 -13.23 -7.90
CA ALA A 75 10.20 -12.69 -8.01
C ALA A 75 10.75 -13.15 -9.37
N THR A 76 10.43 -12.40 -10.41
CA THR A 76 11.04 -12.56 -11.70
C THR A 76 12.43 -12.01 -11.50
N ALA A 77 13.45 -12.85 -11.69
CA ALA A 77 14.86 -12.45 -11.71
C ALA A 77 15.17 -11.54 -12.92
N ASN A 78 14.28 -10.59 -13.19
CA ASN A 78 14.36 -9.65 -14.28
C ASN A 78 15.30 -8.53 -13.84
N LEU A 79 16.18 -8.13 -14.75
CA LEU A 79 17.03 -6.97 -14.55
C LEU A 79 16.17 -5.75 -14.25
N VAL A 80 16.63 -4.88 -13.35
CA VAL A 80 15.89 -3.67 -12.94
C VAL A 80 15.54 -2.84 -14.18
N GLY A 81 14.29 -2.42 -14.27
CA GLY A 81 13.76 -1.68 -15.42
C GLY A 81 13.30 -2.52 -16.60
N SER A 82 13.31 -3.85 -16.51
CA SER A 82 12.75 -4.72 -17.53
C SER A 82 11.23 -4.79 -17.41
N SER A 83 10.54 -4.63 -18.53
CA SER A 83 9.08 -4.78 -18.59
C SER A 83 8.64 -5.34 -19.94
N SER A 84 7.42 -5.86 -20.01
CA SER A 84 6.90 -6.49 -21.23
C SER A 84 6.74 -5.50 -22.40
N SER A 85 6.63 -4.21 -22.11
CA SER A 85 6.55 -3.14 -23.12
C SER A 85 7.89 -2.81 -23.77
N ILE A 86 9.01 -3.28 -23.21
CA ILE A 86 10.34 -3.09 -23.79
C ILE A 86 10.53 -4.10 -24.93
N GLY A 87 10.17 -3.64 -26.13
CA GLY A 87 10.44 -4.35 -27.36
C GLY A 87 11.93 -4.50 -27.66
N LYS A 88 12.24 -5.26 -28.71
CA LYS A 88 13.62 -5.47 -29.17
C LYS A 88 14.27 -4.12 -29.59
N PRO A 89 15.55 -3.90 -29.26
CA PRO A 89 16.27 -2.72 -29.71
C PRO A 89 16.20 -2.56 -31.24
N LYS A 90 15.97 -1.33 -31.71
CA LYS A 90 15.86 -1.03 -33.15
C LYS A 90 17.22 -0.87 -33.82
N PHE A 91 18.24 -0.53 -33.04
CA PHE A 91 19.57 -0.22 -33.55
C PHE A 91 20.59 -1.31 -33.22
N PRO A 92 21.67 -1.44 -34.01
CA PRO A 92 22.76 -2.35 -33.70
C PRO A 92 23.38 -2.05 -32.34
N LYS A 93 23.79 -3.12 -31.65
CA LYS A 93 24.47 -3.05 -30.36
C LYS A 93 25.75 -2.23 -30.46
N ASP A 94 25.90 -1.27 -29.54
CA ASP A 94 27.04 -0.37 -29.47
C ASP A 94 27.72 -0.49 -28.12
N ASP A 95 28.68 -1.42 -28.01
CA ASP A 95 29.47 -1.63 -26.79
C ASP A 95 30.70 -0.71 -26.72
N SER A 96 30.96 0.10 -27.77
CA SER A 96 32.05 1.08 -27.78
C SER A 96 31.70 2.33 -26.97
N ASN A 97 30.41 2.63 -26.82
CA ASN A 97 29.91 3.66 -25.93
C ASN A 97 29.79 3.11 -24.50
N VAL A 98 30.61 3.61 -23.59
CA VAL A 98 30.67 3.18 -22.18
C VAL A 98 30.38 4.37 -21.28
N SER A 99 29.48 4.19 -20.30
CA SER A 99 29.23 5.20 -19.27
C SER A 99 30.51 5.53 -18.50
N ASN A 100 30.71 6.80 -18.16
CA ASN A 100 31.83 7.21 -17.29
C ASN A 100 31.67 6.71 -15.84
N GLY A 101 30.45 6.35 -15.44
CA GLY A 101 30.11 5.81 -14.12
C GLY A 101 29.80 4.31 -14.12
N LYS A 102 29.04 3.87 -13.11
CA LYS A 102 28.56 2.49 -13.06
C LYS A 102 27.63 2.22 -14.24
N THR A 103 27.88 1.13 -14.97
CA THR A 103 27.06 0.74 -16.12
C THR A 103 25.78 0.03 -15.67
N PRO A 104 24.76 -0.06 -16.54
CA PRO A 104 23.57 -0.86 -16.27
C PRO A 104 23.91 -2.30 -15.85
N GLU A 105 24.88 -2.93 -16.52
CA GLU A 105 25.38 -4.27 -16.19
C GLU A 105 25.83 -4.40 -14.74
N GLN A 106 26.59 -3.41 -14.25
CA GLN A 106 27.12 -3.40 -12.89
C GLN A 106 26.04 -3.12 -11.83
N LYS A 107 24.99 -2.38 -12.19
CA LYS A 107 23.84 -2.11 -11.30
C LYS A 107 22.72 -3.15 -11.41
N GLY A 108 22.91 -4.21 -12.22
CA GLY A 108 21.87 -5.23 -12.45
C GLY A 108 20.62 -4.67 -13.16
N ALA A 109 20.79 -3.59 -13.91
CA ALA A 109 19.74 -2.96 -14.71
C ALA A 109 19.72 -3.52 -16.13
N ARG A 110 18.57 -3.37 -16.80
CA ARG A 110 18.41 -3.84 -18.18
C ARG A 110 19.38 -3.13 -19.15
N PRO A 111 19.72 -3.76 -20.29
CA PRO A 111 20.49 -3.09 -21.33
C PRO A 111 19.72 -1.92 -21.96
N CYS A 112 20.44 -1.09 -22.70
CA CYS A 112 19.92 0.09 -23.36
C CYS A 112 18.75 -0.26 -24.29
N ARG A 113 17.60 0.43 -24.16
CA ARG A 113 16.40 0.18 -24.99
C ARG A 113 16.60 0.52 -26.47
N HIS A 114 17.60 1.35 -26.79
CA HIS A 114 17.85 1.80 -28.16
C HIS A 114 18.69 0.79 -28.95
N CYS A 115 19.82 0.36 -28.37
CA CYS A 115 20.80 -0.49 -29.05
C CYS A 115 21.01 -1.87 -28.39
N GLY A 116 20.56 -2.07 -27.15
CA GLY A 116 20.77 -3.33 -26.42
C GLY A 116 22.14 -3.49 -25.77
N SER A 117 22.98 -2.44 -25.72
CA SER A 117 24.23 -2.50 -24.96
C SER A 117 23.98 -2.36 -23.45
N SER A 118 24.70 -3.13 -22.64
CA SER A 118 24.71 -3.03 -21.18
C SER A 118 25.80 -2.09 -20.65
N LYS A 119 26.58 -1.47 -21.55
CA LYS A 119 27.75 -0.63 -21.21
C LYS A 119 27.43 0.86 -21.05
N HIS A 120 26.28 1.32 -21.53
CA HIS A 120 25.83 2.69 -21.34
C HIS A 120 24.34 2.79 -20.97
N TRP A 121 23.97 3.88 -20.31
CA TRP A 121 22.58 4.17 -19.98
C TRP A 121 21.80 4.68 -21.19
N ASP A 122 20.48 4.47 -21.19
CA ASP A 122 19.59 4.96 -22.26
C ASP A 122 19.87 6.41 -22.72
N PRO A 123 19.97 7.43 -21.84
CA PRO A 123 20.21 8.81 -22.25
C PRO A 123 21.60 9.06 -22.87
N GLU A 124 22.57 8.21 -22.59
CA GLU A 124 23.94 8.32 -23.12
C GLU A 124 24.07 7.67 -24.51
N CYS A 125 23.05 6.95 -24.97
CA CYS A 125 23.07 6.30 -26.27
C CYS A 125 23.09 7.33 -27.41
N LYS A 126 23.90 7.09 -28.45
CA LYS A 126 23.94 7.97 -29.64
C LYS A 126 22.60 8.12 -30.36
N TYR A 127 21.72 7.12 -30.21
CA TYR A 127 20.37 7.10 -30.79
C TYR A 127 19.31 7.69 -29.85
N ALA A 128 19.70 8.13 -28.65
CA ALA A 128 18.80 8.84 -27.74
C ALA A 128 18.66 10.30 -28.16
N THR A 129 17.46 10.85 -27.97
CA THR A 129 17.19 12.26 -28.20
C THR A 129 17.83 13.07 -27.08
N LYS A 130 18.88 13.84 -27.39
CA LYS A 130 19.59 14.70 -26.42
C LYS A 130 18.62 15.68 -25.76
N GLY A 131 18.63 15.75 -24.42
CA GLY A 131 17.75 16.62 -23.64
C GLY A 131 16.37 16.04 -23.33
N ALA A 132 16.03 14.86 -23.86
CA ALA A 132 14.88 14.10 -23.36
C ALA A 132 15.26 13.48 -22.02
N LYS A 133 14.65 13.95 -20.93
CA LYS A 133 14.64 13.20 -19.66
C LYS A 133 14.01 11.82 -19.90
N PHE A 134 14.26 10.86 -19.00
CA PHE A 134 13.43 9.65 -18.93
C PHE A 134 11.97 10.08 -19.06
N ARG A 135 11.31 9.55 -20.08
CA ARG A 135 10.28 10.25 -20.84
C ARG A 135 9.25 10.92 -19.92
N ALA A 136 9.12 12.26 -20.00
CA ALA A 136 7.92 12.93 -19.52
C ALA A 136 6.74 12.55 -20.44
N LYS A 137 6.12 11.39 -20.17
CA LYS A 137 4.96 10.90 -20.93
C LYS A 137 3.73 11.62 -20.40
N ALA A 138 3.29 12.66 -21.11
CA ALA A 138 2.09 13.42 -20.76
C ALA A 138 0.76 12.62 -20.86
N ASN A 139 0.80 11.33 -21.24
CA ASN A 139 -0.37 10.45 -21.38
C ASN A 139 -0.07 9.05 -20.79
N LEU A 140 0.16 8.98 -19.46
CA LEU A 140 0.51 7.73 -18.76
C LEU A 140 -0.61 6.67 -18.77
N ALA A 141 -1.88 7.06 -18.91
CA ALA A 141 -3.01 6.19 -18.59
C ALA A 141 -3.45 5.19 -19.69
N ALA A 142 -2.99 5.32 -20.94
CA ALA A 142 -3.57 4.54 -22.05
C ALA A 142 -2.67 3.41 -22.59
N THR A 143 -1.38 3.38 -22.27
CA THR A 143 -0.42 2.45 -22.91
C THR A 143 0.55 1.77 -21.97
N TYR A 144 0.62 2.18 -20.71
CA TYR A 144 1.56 1.65 -19.73
C TYR A 144 0.81 0.97 -18.60
N THR A 145 1.30 -0.21 -18.23
CA THR A 145 0.88 -0.90 -17.02
C THR A 145 1.55 -0.27 -15.80
N GLU A 146 1.00 -0.47 -14.60
CA GLU A 146 1.63 0.03 -13.36
C GLU A 146 3.03 -0.55 -13.20
N GLU A 147 3.24 -1.80 -13.63
CA GLU A 147 4.52 -2.48 -13.63
C GLU A 147 5.54 -1.79 -14.56
N ASP A 148 5.12 -1.29 -15.72
CA ASP A 148 6.00 -0.55 -16.62
C ASP A 148 6.45 0.78 -16.00
N ILE A 149 5.54 1.48 -15.31
CA ILE A 149 5.83 2.74 -14.63
C ILE A 149 6.86 2.49 -13.52
N GLN A 150 6.62 1.47 -12.69
CA GLN A 150 7.52 1.09 -11.62
C GLN A 150 8.90 0.69 -12.17
N ALA A 151 8.95 -0.09 -13.25
CA ALA A 151 10.20 -0.48 -13.89
C ALA A 151 10.98 0.75 -14.41
N ASP A 152 10.33 1.69 -15.09
CA ASP A 152 10.99 2.91 -15.57
C ASP A 152 11.54 3.76 -14.38
N LEU A 153 10.80 3.87 -13.28
CA LEU A 153 11.22 4.60 -12.07
C LEU A 153 12.43 3.96 -11.38
N GLU A 154 12.42 2.63 -11.19
CA GLU A 154 13.54 1.91 -10.60
C GLU A 154 14.80 2.01 -11.46
N TYR A 155 14.65 1.97 -12.78
CA TYR A 155 15.77 2.17 -13.72
C TYR A 155 16.36 3.57 -13.61
N GLU A 156 15.52 4.61 -13.55
CA GLU A 156 15.95 6.00 -13.41
C GLU A 156 16.64 6.25 -12.06
N ALA A 157 16.13 5.65 -10.97
CA ALA A 157 16.76 5.70 -9.66
C ALA A 157 18.16 5.06 -9.62
N LEU A 158 18.42 4.07 -10.50
CA LEU A 158 19.76 3.52 -10.68
C LEU A 158 20.65 4.38 -11.58
N TYR A 159 20.13 5.33 -12.35
CA TYR A 159 20.97 6.18 -13.18
C TYR A 159 21.54 7.36 -12.40
N TYR A 160 20.71 8.01 -11.58
CA TYR A 160 21.09 9.11 -10.70
C TYR A 160 21.80 8.63 -9.41
#